data_AF-A0A6C0CL89-F1
#
_entry.id   AF-A0A6C0CL89-F1
#
_cell.length_a   1.000
_cell.length_b   1.000
_cell.length_c   1.000
_cell.angle_alpha   90.00
_cell.angle_beta   90.00
_cell.angle_gamma   90.00
#
_symmetry.space_group_name_H-M   'P 1'
#
loop_
_entity.id
_entity.type
_entity.pdbx_description
1 polymer ?
#
loop_
_entity_poly.entity_id
_entity_poly.type
_entity_poly.pdbx_seq_one_letter_code
_entity_poly.pdbx_strand_id
1 'polypeptide(L)'
;MPKKIIKKQPVKPDPIDFFYRSIYSETTVNKFMELYKKVYNRIPCIECKENPVEIKKDIFDIHEPRFGILRKNYCMSCWLEKVTLTHDQVHKV
;
A
#
# COMPACT_ATOMS: atom_id res chain seq x y z
N MET A 1 13.27 30.17 33.87
CA MET A 1 12.06 29.55 33.29
C MET A 1 12.38 28.12 32.89
N PRO A 2 11.71 27.09 33.45
CA PRO A 2 12.00 25.71 33.07
C PRO A 2 11.45 25.44 31.65
N LYS A 3 12.30 24.92 30.76
CA LYS A 3 11.90 24.51 29.41
C LYS A 3 10.97 23.30 29.52
N LYS A 4 9.74 23.42 29.02
CA LYS A 4 8.80 22.30 28.91
C LYS A 4 9.38 21.23 27.98
N ILE A 5 9.63 20.05 28.53
CA ILE A 5 9.99 18.85 27.76
C ILE A 5 8.73 18.40 27.02
N ILE A 6 8.67 18.61 25.71
CA ILE A 6 7.61 18.08 24.86
C ILE A 6 7.87 16.58 24.71
N LYS A 7 7.12 15.75 25.45
CA LYS A 7 7.12 14.30 25.23
C LYS A 7 6.50 14.05 23.86
N LYS A 8 7.30 13.62 22.87
CA LYS A 8 6.80 13.14 21.58
C LYS A 8 5.83 12.00 21.85
N GLN A 9 4.58 12.14 21.40
CA GLN A 9 3.60 11.06 21.50
C GLN A 9 4.09 9.87 20.65
N PRO A 10 3.90 8.62 21.12
CA PRO A 10 4.23 7.45 20.32
C PRO A 10 3.34 7.44 19.08
N VAL A 11 3.98 7.45 17.91
CA VAL A 11 3.29 7.29 16.62
C VAL A 11 2.66 5.90 16.65
N LYS A 12 1.33 5.83 16.64
CA LYS A 12 0.62 4.55 16.53
C LYS A 12 1.04 3.88 15.23
N PRO A 13 1.28 2.56 15.23
CA PRO A 13 1.60 1.85 13.99
C PRO A 13 0.47 2.04 12.98
N ASP A 14 0.83 2.37 11.74
CA ASP A 14 -0.14 2.50 10.65
C ASP A 14 -0.88 1.17 10.50
N PRO A 15 -2.20 1.13 10.75
CA PRO A 15 -2.92 -0.11 10.76
C PRO A 15 -3.26 -0.50 9.32
N ILE A 16 -2.85 -1.71 8.94
CA ILE A 16 -3.30 -2.49 7.78
C ILE A 16 -2.71 -2.01 6.43
N ASP A 17 -2.06 -2.95 5.71
CA ASP A 17 -1.65 -2.73 4.31
C ASP A 17 -2.87 -2.76 3.40
N PHE A 18 -3.45 -1.58 3.21
CA PHE A 18 -4.59 -1.36 2.35
C PHE A 18 -4.22 -1.30 0.88
N PHE A 19 -5.25 -1.45 0.04
CA PHE A 19 -5.17 -1.23 -1.39
C PHE A 19 -5.40 0.25 -1.69
N TYR A 20 -4.40 0.91 -2.27
CA TYR A 20 -4.43 2.33 -2.65
C TYR A 20 -4.66 2.48 -4.15
N ARG A 21 -5.40 3.54 -4.54
CA ARG A 21 -5.57 3.88 -5.95
C ARG A 21 -4.20 4.18 -6.58
N SER A 22 -3.92 3.53 -7.70
CA SER A 22 -2.76 3.84 -8.53
C SER A 22 -3.14 4.80 -9.67
N ILE A 23 -2.13 5.26 -10.39
CA ILE A 23 -2.30 6.04 -11.62
C ILE A 23 -2.75 5.19 -12.82
N TYR A 24 -2.73 3.86 -12.68
CA TYR A 24 -3.07 2.95 -13.77
C TYR A 24 -4.59 2.80 -13.88
N SER A 25 -5.15 3.37 -14.93
CA SER A 25 -6.57 3.27 -15.24
C SER A 25 -6.83 3.32 -16.74
N GLU A 26 -7.91 2.69 -17.17
CA GLU A 26 -8.36 2.66 -18.56
C GLU A 26 -9.88 2.71 -18.63
N THR A 27 -10.42 3.22 -19.74
CA THR A 27 -11.87 3.37 -19.94
C THR A 27 -12.52 2.21 -20.69
N THR A 28 -11.71 1.29 -21.23
CA THR A 28 -12.21 0.11 -21.94
C THR A 28 -11.65 -1.16 -21.33
N VAL A 29 -12.47 -2.22 -21.27
CA VAL A 29 -12.08 -3.50 -20.66
C VAL A 29 -10.86 -4.11 -21.36
N ASN A 30 -10.80 -4.05 -22.69
CA ASN A 30 -9.67 -4.63 -23.44
C ASN A 30 -8.34 -3.94 -23.11
N LYS A 31 -8.30 -2.60 -23.18
CA LYS A 31 -7.10 -1.83 -22.80
C LYS A 31 -6.75 -2.02 -21.34
N PHE A 32 -7.75 -2.08 -20.46
CA PHE A 32 -7.53 -2.34 -19.04
C PHE A 32 -6.88 -3.69 -18.80
N MET A 33 -7.34 -4.74 -19.50
CA MET A 33 -6.76 -6.08 -19.37
C MET A 33 -5.33 -6.16 -19.91
N GLU A 34 -5.02 -5.45 -20.99
CA GLU A 34 -3.65 -5.30 -21.49
C GLU A 34 -2.76 -4.56 -20.48
N LEU A 35 -3.25 -3.44 -19.95
CA LEU A 35 -2.57 -2.66 -18.91
C LEU A 35 -2.29 -3.51 -17.67
N TYR A 36 -3.30 -4.23 -17.19
CA TYR A 36 -3.19 -5.10 -16.02
C TYR A 36 -2.11 -6.16 -16.21
N LYS A 37 -2.10 -6.86 -17.35
CA LYS A 37 -1.06 -7.85 -17.67
C LYS A 37 0.33 -7.21 -17.73
N LYS A 38 0.44 -6.00 -18.27
CA LYS A 38 1.71 -5.26 -18.35
C LYS A 38 2.27 -4.91 -16.97
N VAL A 39 1.42 -4.62 -15.97
CA VAL A 39 1.87 -4.14 -14.65
C VAL A 39 1.83 -5.19 -13.53
N TYR A 40 1.19 -6.36 -13.73
CA TYR A 40 0.90 -7.35 -12.70
C TYR A 40 2.06 -7.68 -11.74
N ASN A 41 3.27 -7.86 -12.26
CA ASN A 41 4.47 -8.15 -11.47
C ASN A 41 5.53 -7.04 -11.57
N ARG A 42 5.13 -5.81 -11.90
CA ARG A 42 6.07 -4.71 -12.17
C ARG A 42 6.00 -3.56 -11.18
N ILE A 43 5.00 -3.51 -10.31
CA ILE A 43 4.91 -2.41 -9.34
C ILE A 43 5.76 -2.76 -8.10
N PRO A 44 6.86 -2.04 -7.82
CA PRO A 44 7.76 -2.44 -6.75
C PRO A 44 7.22 -2.07 -5.38
N CYS A 45 7.62 -2.85 -4.38
CA CYS A 45 7.47 -2.55 -2.95
C CYS A 45 8.11 -1.20 -2.62
N ILE A 46 7.48 -0.39 -1.78
CA ILE A 46 8.04 0.90 -1.36
C ILE A 46 9.31 0.71 -0.52
N GLU A 47 9.40 -0.36 0.26
CA GLU A 47 10.53 -0.66 1.15
C GLU A 47 11.71 -1.26 0.38
N CYS A 48 11.60 -2.50 -0.08
CA CYS A 48 12.73 -3.22 -0.68
C CYS A 48 12.99 -2.86 -2.15
N LYS A 49 12.07 -2.20 -2.85
CA LYS A 49 12.16 -1.86 -4.29
C LYS A 49 12.36 -3.03 -5.27
N GLU A 50 12.55 -4.25 -4.78
CA GLU A 50 12.82 -5.45 -5.57
C GLU A 50 11.56 -6.28 -5.82
N ASN A 51 10.85 -6.62 -4.74
CA ASN A 51 9.70 -7.50 -4.81
C ASN A 51 8.45 -6.76 -5.29
N PRO A 52 7.63 -7.38 -6.16
CA PRO A 52 6.36 -6.79 -6.57
C PRO A 52 5.38 -6.76 -5.40
N VAL A 53 4.51 -5.73 -5.38
CA VAL A 53 3.38 -5.68 -4.45
C VAL A 53 2.15 -6.34 -5.04
N GLU A 54 1.23 -6.75 -4.17
CA GLU A 54 -0.08 -7.23 -4.60
C GLU A 54 -0.87 -6.09 -5.27
N ILE A 55 -1.59 -6.42 -6.33
CA ILE A 55 -2.50 -5.51 -7.02
C ILE A 55 -3.89 -6.11 -7.19
N LYS A 56 -4.90 -5.26 -7.28
CA LYS A 56 -6.30 -5.63 -7.52
C LYS A 56 -6.92 -4.77 -8.62
N LYS A 57 -7.92 -5.32 -9.30
CA LYS A 57 -8.75 -4.61 -10.27
C LYS A 57 -9.91 -3.97 -9.53
N ASP A 58 -10.28 -2.75 -9.90
CA ASP A 58 -11.42 -2.04 -9.33
C ASP A 58 -12.07 -1.11 -10.36
N ILE A 59 -13.25 -0.59 -10.05
CA ILE A 59 -13.95 0.43 -10.84
C ILE A 59 -13.79 1.76 -10.12
N PHE A 60 -13.03 2.69 -10.72
CA PHE A 60 -12.75 4.00 -10.14
C PHE A 60 -13.91 4.96 -10.29
N ASP A 61 -14.68 4.83 -11.37
CA ASP A 61 -15.87 5.62 -11.68
C ASP A 61 -16.88 4.75 -12.45
N ILE A 62 -18.13 4.80 -12.01
CA ILE A 62 -19.27 4.05 -12.56
C ILE A 62 -20.08 4.84 -13.59
N HIS A 63 -20.02 6.16 -13.55
CA HIS A 63 -20.75 7.05 -14.46
C HIS A 63 -19.99 7.21 -15.78
N GLU A 64 -18.67 7.27 -15.68
CA GLU A 64 -17.75 7.13 -16.81
C GLU A 64 -16.89 5.89 -16.55
N PRO A 65 -17.19 4.74 -17.16
CA PRO A 65 -16.60 3.46 -16.78
C PRO A 65 -15.07 3.55 -16.87
N ARG A 66 -14.45 3.71 -15.71
CA ARG A 66 -13.00 3.82 -15.56
C ARG A 66 -12.55 2.68 -14.67
N PHE A 67 -11.92 1.71 -15.29
CA PHE A 67 -11.30 0.58 -14.62
C PHE A 67 -9.94 1.02 -14.11
N GLY A 68 -9.63 0.70 -12.86
CA GLY A 68 -8.41 1.11 -12.22
C GLY A 68 -7.71 -0.05 -11.52
N ILE A 69 -6.43 0.14 -11.26
CA ILE A 69 -5.62 -0.80 -10.50
C ILE A 69 -5.40 -0.22 -9.11
N LEU A 70 -5.78 -0.99 -8.09
CA LEU A 70 -5.34 -0.72 -6.73
C LEU A 70 -4.06 -1.50 -6.44
N ARG A 71 -3.15 -0.92 -5.65
CA ARG A 71 -1.92 -1.59 -5.22
C ARG A 71 -1.69 -1.47 -3.72
N LYS A 72 -1.04 -2.46 -3.12
CA LYS A 72 -0.47 -2.35 -1.78
C LYS A 72 0.77 -1.46 -1.78
N ASN A 73 1.21 -1.03 -0.60
CA ASN A 73 2.46 -0.26 -0.48
C ASN A 73 3.67 -1.18 -0.33
N TYR A 74 3.47 -2.32 0.32
CA TYR A 74 4.54 -3.24 0.68
C TYR A 74 4.34 -4.61 0.02
N CYS A 75 5.44 -5.31 -0.21
CA CYS A 75 5.36 -6.74 -0.50
C CYS A 75 5.06 -7.48 0.81
N MET A 76 4.61 -8.73 0.70
CA MET A 76 4.22 -9.53 1.87
C MET A 76 5.33 -9.61 2.93
N SER A 77 6.57 -9.85 2.51
CA SER A 77 7.72 -9.96 3.41
C SER A 77 7.98 -8.66 4.19
N CYS A 78 8.09 -7.52 3.50
CA CYS A 78 8.32 -6.23 4.14
C CYS A 78 7.13 -5.79 5.01
N TRP A 79 5.90 -6.18 4.65
CA TRP A 79 4.73 -5.91 5.49
C TRP A 79 4.78 -6.72 6.79
N LEU A 80 5.10 -8.02 6.70
CA LEU A 80 5.22 -8.89 7.87
C LEU A 80 6.27 -8.38 8.85
N GLU A 81 7.45 -7.95 8.37
CA GLU A 81 8.49 -7.33 9.20
C GLU A 81 7.97 -6.10 9.96
N LYS A 82 7.17 -5.24 9.30
CA LYS A 82 6.59 -4.07 9.97
C LYS A 82 5.58 -4.47 11.04
N VAL A 83 4.74 -5.45 10.76
CA VAL A 83 3.71 -5.90 11.73
C VAL A 83 4.34 -6.63 12.92
N THR A 84 5.34 -7.49 12.71
CA THR A 84 6.02 -8.18 13.82
C THR A 84 6.76 -7.20 14.73
N LEU A 85 7.46 -6.22 14.17
CA LEU A 85 8.11 -5.15 14.94
C LEU A 85 7.13 -4.33 15.79
N THR A 86 5.87 -4.23 15.37
CA THR A 86 4.84 -3.52 16.14
C THR A 86 4.23 -4.36 17.26
N HIS A 87 4.21 -5.69 17.12
CA HIS A 87 3.72 -6.59 18.17
C HIS A 87 4.71 -6.69 19.35
N ASP A 88 6.02 -6.70 19.07
CA ASP A 88 7.05 -6.81 20.11
C ASP A 88 7.14 -5.57 21.02
N GLN A 89 6.63 -4.42 20.58
CA GLN A 89 6.52 -3.22 21.41
C GLN A 89 5.42 -3.32 22.47
N VAL A 90 4.47 -4.25 22.32
CA VAL A 90 3.37 -4.46 23.29
C VAL A 90 3.81 -5.35 24.46
N HIS A 91 4.84 -6.18 24.28
CA HIS A 91 5.33 -7.12 25.30
C HIS A 91 6.49 -6.60 26.16
N LYS A 92 6.90 -5.33 26.00
CA LYS A 92 7.82 -4.67 26.92
C LYS A 92 7.04 -3.90 27.98
N VAL A 93 6.41 -4.62 28.91
CA VAL A 93 5.89 -4.10 30.19
C VAL A 93 6.38 -5.01 31.30
#